data_AF-A0A7L0DN43-F1
#
_entry.id   AF-A0A7L0DN43-F1
#
_cell.length_a   1.000
_cell.length_b   1.000
_cell.length_c   1.000
_cell.angle_alpha   90.00
_cell.angle_beta   90.00
_cell.angle_gamma   90.00
#
_symmetry.space_group_name_H-M   'P 1'
#
loop_
_entity.id
_entity.type
_entity.pdbx_description
1 polymer ?
#
loop_
_entity_poly.entity_id
_entity_poly.type
_entity_poly.pdbx_seq_one_letter_code
_entity_poly.pdbx_strand_id
1 'polypeptide(L)'
;MQADGPRACRFGRRWYLNNESWHPYVPPFGEMKCILCWCVSGETHCQRQECPPAACASPTRRDNPCCAKCRPPDAPPDGREKVHDARAEVWSH
;
A
#
# COMPACT_ATOMS: atom_id res chain seq x y z
N MET A 1 -23.11 -16.78 -32.82
CA MET A 1 -22.41 -15.58 -32.34
C MET A 1 -21.86 -15.89 -30.95
N GLN A 2 -20.59 -16.29 -30.80
CA GLN A 2 -19.98 -16.30 -29.47
C GLN A 2 -19.70 -14.83 -29.14
N ALA A 3 -20.45 -14.26 -28.19
CA ALA A 3 -20.00 -13.03 -27.54
C ALA A 3 -18.82 -13.45 -26.65
N ASP A 4 -17.60 -13.30 -27.17
CA ASP A 4 -16.39 -13.46 -26.36
C ASP A 4 -16.47 -12.35 -25.31
N GLY A 5 -16.95 -12.71 -24.11
CA GLY A 5 -17.04 -11.79 -22.97
C GLY A 5 -15.67 -11.18 -22.68
N PRO A 6 -15.62 -10.06 -21.96
CA PRO A 6 -14.36 -9.37 -21.71
C PRO A 6 -13.36 -10.33 -21.03
N ARG A 7 -12.20 -10.50 -21.67
CA ARG A 7 -11.19 -11.48 -21.25
C ARG A 7 -10.55 -11.10 -19.92
N ALA A 8 -10.29 -12.09 -19.09
CA ALA A 8 -9.54 -11.93 -17.85
C ALA A 8 -8.03 -11.79 -18.15
N CYS A 9 -7.32 -11.06 -17.28
CA CYS A 9 -5.89 -10.91 -17.33
C CYS A 9 -5.19 -11.95 -16.46
N ARG A 10 -3.99 -12.37 -16.87
CA ARG A 10 -3.13 -13.25 -16.06
C ARG A 10 -1.86 -12.53 -15.67
N PHE A 11 -1.61 -12.37 -14.37
CA PHE A 11 -0.36 -11.84 -13.84
C PHE A 11 0.26 -12.82 -12.85
N GLY A 12 1.42 -13.36 -13.21
CA GLY A 12 2.05 -14.46 -12.47
C GLY A 12 1.13 -15.69 -12.40
N ARG A 13 0.78 -16.11 -11.18
CA ARG A 13 -0.15 -17.23 -10.90
C ARG A 13 -1.59 -16.78 -10.59
N ARG A 14 -1.89 -15.49 -10.73
CA ARG A 14 -3.20 -14.91 -10.41
C ARG A 14 -3.94 -14.50 -11.67
N TRP A 15 -5.26 -14.61 -11.62
CA TRP A 15 -6.18 -14.15 -12.65
C TRP A 15 -6.96 -12.96 -12.13
N TYR A 16 -7.17 -11.97 -12.99
CA TYR A 16 -7.85 -10.71 -12.68
C TYR A 16 -8.96 -10.49 -13.69
N LEU A 17 -10.15 -10.16 -13.20
CA LEU A 17 -11.30 -9.85 -14.06
C LEU A 17 -11.04 -8.58 -14.87
N ASN A 18 -11.74 -8.43 -15.99
CA ASN A 18 -11.71 -7.18 -16.73
C ASN A 18 -12.13 -6.01 -15.82
N ASN A 19 -11.43 -4.87 -15.93
CA ASN A 19 -11.53 -3.68 -15.07
C ASN A 19 -11.09 -3.89 -13.60
N GLU A 20 -10.67 -5.09 -13.19
CA GLU A 20 -10.07 -5.27 -11.87
C GLU A 20 -8.74 -4.55 -11.79
N SER A 21 -8.48 -3.92 -10.64
CA SER A 21 -7.23 -3.21 -10.35
C SER A 21 -6.55 -3.81 -9.11
N TRP A 22 -5.22 -3.95 -9.13
CA TRP A 22 -4.47 -4.59 -8.06
C TRP A 22 -3.06 -4.02 -7.90
N HIS A 23 -2.47 -4.22 -6.72
CA HIS A 23 -1.05 -4.02 -6.49
C HIS A 23 -0.32 -5.35 -6.74
N PRO A 24 0.70 -5.40 -7.63
CA PRO A 24 1.34 -6.65 -7.98
C PRO A 24 2.23 -7.15 -6.83
N TYR A 25 2.20 -8.46 -6.60
CA TYR A 25 3.14 -9.16 -5.73
C TYR A 25 4.25 -9.77 -6.58
N VAL A 26 5.50 -9.34 -6.35
CA VAL A 26 6.67 -9.80 -7.11
C VAL A 26 7.67 -10.42 -6.13
N PRO A 27 7.80 -11.75 -6.07
CA PRO A 27 8.86 -12.39 -5.30
C PRO A 27 10.26 -12.00 -5.80
N PRO A 28 11.26 -11.82 -4.91
CA PRO A 28 11.19 -11.87 -3.44
C PRO A 28 10.74 -10.54 -2.79
N PHE A 29 10.49 -9.49 -3.57
CA PHE A 29 10.24 -8.12 -3.11
C PHE A 29 8.89 -7.91 -2.41
N GLY A 30 7.93 -8.79 -2.64
CA GLY A 30 6.60 -8.70 -2.05
C GLY A 30 5.64 -7.80 -2.83
N GLU A 31 4.68 -7.20 -2.14
CA GLU A 31 3.64 -6.37 -2.76
C GLU A 31 4.14 -4.95 -3.05
N MET A 32 4.07 -4.52 -4.31
CA MET A 32 4.51 -3.19 -4.72
C MET A 32 3.38 -2.18 -4.60
N LYS A 33 3.28 -1.55 -3.43
CA LYS A 33 2.23 -0.57 -3.09
C LYS A 33 2.23 0.71 -3.94
N CYS A 34 3.33 0.99 -4.64
CA CYS A 34 3.45 2.12 -5.57
C CYS A 34 3.10 1.81 -7.01
N ILE A 35 2.75 0.55 -7.34
CA ILE A 35 2.38 0.17 -8.70
C ILE A 35 0.93 -0.27 -8.67
N LEU A 36 0.11 0.40 -9.46
CA LEU A 36 -1.27 -0.02 -9.70
C LEU A 36 -1.33 -0.67 -11.07
N CYS A 37 -1.75 -1.93 -11.11
CA CYS A 37 -2.07 -2.64 -12.34
C CYS A 37 -3.58 -2.74 -12.51
N TRP A 38 -4.06 -2.81 -13.74
CA TRP A 38 -5.45 -3.04 -14.07
C TRP A 38 -5.61 -3.85 -15.35
N CYS A 39 -6.75 -4.53 -15.47
CA CYS A 39 -7.06 -5.37 -16.63
C CYS A 39 -7.97 -4.65 -17.63
N VAL A 40 -7.63 -4.69 -18.91
CA VAL A 40 -8.46 -4.20 -20.01
C VAL A 40 -8.53 -5.28 -21.09
N SER A 41 -9.67 -5.95 -21.20
CA SER A 41 -9.98 -6.94 -22.23
C SER A 41 -8.90 -8.03 -22.41
N GLY A 42 -8.28 -8.47 -21.30
CA GLY A 42 -7.22 -9.47 -21.28
C GLY A 42 -5.80 -8.91 -21.31
N GLU A 43 -5.64 -7.60 -21.47
CA GLU A 43 -4.36 -6.90 -21.41
C GLU A 43 -4.11 -6.30 -20.03
N THR A 44 -2.95 -6.59 -19.47
CA THR A 44 -2.53 -6.02 -18.18
C THR A 44 -1.80 -4.71 -18.41
N HIS A 45 -2.30 -3.64 -17.81
CA HIS A 45 -1.65 -2.33 -17.77
C HIS A 45 -1.15 -2.06 -16.35
N CYS A 46 -0.01 -1.40 -16.21
CA CYS A 46 0.52 -1.03 -14.90
C CYS A 46 1.10 0.39 -14.94
N GLN A 47 0.84 1.17 -13.90
CA GLN A 47 1.39 2.50 -13.72
C GLN A 47 2.01 2.63 -12.35
N ARG A 48 3.21 3.21 -12.30
CA ARG A 48 3.84 3.63 -11.05
C ARG A 48 3.23 4.96 -10.61
N GLN A 49 2.81 5.04 -9.36
CA GLN A 49 2.45 6.31 -8.75
C GLN A 49 3.71 7.16 -8.59
N GLU A 50 3.67 8.36 -9.16
CA GLU A 50 4.75 9.32 -9.03
C GLU A 50 4.51 10.13 -7.75
N CYS A 51 5.42 9.99 -6.79
CA CYS A 51 5.36 10.79 -5.58
C CYS A 51 6.08 12.12 -5.82
N PRO A 52 5.55 13.26 -5.35
CA PRO A 52 6.29 14.51 -5.39
C PRO A 52 7.63 14.35 -4.65
N PRO A 53 8.72 14.99 -5.13
CA PRO A 53 10.03 14.89 -4.50
C PRO A 53 9.91 15.33 -3.04
N ALA A 54 10.20 14.41 -2.12
CA ALA A 54 10.11 14.65 -0.69
C ALA A 54 11.25 15.58 -0.26
N ALA A 55 10.93 16.80 0.16
CA ALA A 55 11.89 17.76 0.72
C ALA A 55 12.09 17.55 2.25
N CYS A 56 12.13 16.30 2.75
CA CYS A 56 11.97 16.04 4.18
C CYS A 56 12.85 14.91 4.72
N ALA A 57 13.51 15.16 5.84
CA ALA A 57 14.48 14.26 6.47
C ALA A 57 13.87 13.09 7.26
N SER A 58 12.56 13.09 7.55
CA SER A 58 11.92 12.03 8.35
C SER A 58 10.44 11.79 7.97
N PRO A 59 10.08 10.65 7.34
CA PRO A 59 8.70 10.31 7.03
C PRO A 59 7.99 9.71 8.25
N THR A 60 7.02 10.42 8.84
CA THR A 60 6.46 10.05 10.16
C THR A 60 5.13 9.27 10.11
N ARG A 61 4.38 9.23 9.00
CA ARG A 61 3.18 8.38 8.89
C ARG A 61 2.84 8.02 7.44
N ARG A 62 2.53 6.75 7.20
CA ARG A 62 2.10 6.21 5.91
C ARG A 62 0.57 6.12 5.88
N ASP A 63 -0.12 7.24 5.67
CA ASP A 63 -1.55 7.18 5.32
C ASP A 63 -1.73 6.52 3.94
N ASN A 64 -0.73 6.70 3.06
CA ASN A 64 -0.59 5.99 1.79
C ASN A 64 0.65 5.09 1.86
N PRO A 65 0.54 3.77 1.64
CA PRO A 65 1.71 2.88 1.64
C PRO A 65 2.72 3.22 0.53
N CYS A 66 2.32 3.92 -0.54
CA CYS A 66 3.26 4.36 -1.57
C CYS A 66 4.04 5.62 -1.18
N CYS A 67 3.37 6.76 -1.01
CA CYS A 67 4.04 8.04 -0.78
C CYS A 67 4.11 8.38 0.72
N ALA A 68 5.30 8.77 1.19
CA ALA A 68 5.44 9.34 2.52
C ALA A 68 4.89 10.77 2.53
N LYS A 69 4.05 11.10 3.52
CA LYS A 69 3.70 12.50 3.80
C LYS A 69 4.74 13.08 4.74
N CYS A 70 5.19 14.29 4.46
CA CYS A 70 5.96 15.07 5.41
C CYS A 70 5.01 15.65 6.46
N ARG A 71 5.37 15.55 7.74
CA ARG A 71 4.71 16.35 8.77
C ARG A 71 5.10 17.82 8.53
N PRO A 72 4.15 18.76 8.39
CA PRO A 72 4.50 20.18 8.36
C PRO A 72 5.24 20.53 9.68
N PRO A 73 6.26 21.39 9.64
CA PRO A 73 7.10 21.70 10.81
C PRO A 73 6.28 22.19 12.03
N ASP A 74 5.05 22.69 11.82
CA ASP A 74 4.17 23.24 12.86
C ASP A 74 3.09 22.26 13.39
N ALA A 75 3.09 20.99 12.99
CA ALA A 75 2.13 20.04 13.54
C ALA A 75 2.59 19.52 14.92
N PRO A 76 1.77 19.67 15.99
CA PRO A 76 2.11 19.15 17.31
C PRO A 76 2.34 17.64 17.25
N PRO A 77 3.27 17.09 18.05
CA PRO A 77 3.42 15.65 18.18
C PRO A 77 2.12 15.06 18.72
N ASP A 78 1.46 14.23 17.91
CA ASP A 78 0.36 13.36 18.31
C ASP A 78 0.89 12.37 19.33
N GLY A 79 0.83 12.76 20.61
CA GLY A 79 1.17 11.96 21.77
C GLY A 79 0.20 10.78 21.90
N ARG A 80 0.44 9.75 21.11
CA ARG A 80 0.07 8.37 21.46
C ARG A 80 1.32 7.65 21.93
N GLU A 81 1.88 8.16 23.02
CA GLU A 81 2.64 7.38 23.98
C GLU A 81 1.70 6.28 24.46
N LYS A 82 1.89 5.06 23.95
CA LYS A 82 1.27 3.88 24.53
C LYS A 82 1.86 3.73 25.92
N VAL A 83 1.19 4.30 26.93
CA VAL A 83 1.26 3.83 28.31
C VAL A 83 0.73 2.39 28.29
N HIS A 84 1.60 1.46 27.93
CA HIS A 84 1.46 0.08 28.38
C HIS A 84 2.01 0.08 29.80
N ASP A 85 1.06 0.37 30.69
CA ASP A 85 1.00 -0.02 32.08
C ASP A 85 2.08 -1.03 32.48
N ALA A 86 3.11 -0.52 33.15
CA ALA A 86 4.06 -1.30 33.90
C ALA A 86 3.67 -1.19 35.37
N ARG A 87 2.56 -1.79 35.82
CA ARG A 87 2.33 -1.99 37.26
C ARG A 87 1.25 -3.02 37.63
N ALA A 88 1.57 -4.31 37.57
CA ALA A 88 0.93 -5.27 38.49
C ALA A 88 1.66 -6.62 38.62
N GLU A 89 2.98 -6.65 38.84
CA GLU A 89 3.66 -7.87 39.32
C GLU A 89 4.76 -7.46 40.32
N VAL A 90 4.38 -7.03 41.54
CA VAL A 90 5.24 -7.15 42.73
C VAL A 90 4.45 -6.87 44.01
N TRP A 91 4.58 -7.81 44.95
CA TRP A 91 4.10 -7.85 46.33
C TRP A 91 2.64 -8.26 46.59
N SER A 92 2.40 -9.57 46.48
CA SER A 92 1.59 -10.27 47.49
C SER A 92 2.36 -10.26 48.81
N HIS A 93 1.80 -9.60 49.82
CA HIS A 93 2.14 -9.81 51.24
C HIS A 93 0.83 -10.01 51.99
#